data_AF-A0A8T3ND75-F1
#
_entry.id   AF-A0A8T3ND75-F1
#
_cell.length_a   1.000
_cell.length_b   1.000
_cell.length_c   1.000
_cell.angle_alpha   90.00
_cell.angle_beta   90.00
_cell.angle_gamma   90.00
#
_symmetry.space_group_name_H-M   'P 1'
#
loop_
_entity.id
_entity.type
_entity.pdbx_description
1 polymer ?
#
loop_
_entity_poly.entity_id
_entity_poly.type
_entity_poly.pdbx_seq_one_letter_code
_entity_poly.pdbx_strand_id
1 'polypeptide(L)'
;MPPSALAVLARLRAHYGAPAPHRSEDPLAELVQTILSQHTSDVNTARAYASLRANVGSWEAIRQAPTAQIADAIRLGGLAEVKAPRIKTALESIWQEHGALSLDFLRALDVEAGRRYLTTLGGVGPKTAACVLLFALNKPALPD
;
A
#
# COMPACT_ATOMS: atom_id res chain seq x y z
N MET A 1 12.24 33.67 13.24
CA MET A 1 11.86 33.08 11.94
C MET A 1 11.98 31.57 12.04
N PRO A 2 10.96 30.79 11.62
CA PRO A 2 11.11 29.34 11.54
C PRO A 2 12.20 28.96 10.53
N PRO A 3 12.90 27.82 10.72
CA PRO A 3 13.88 27.34 9.75
C PRO A 3 13.22 27.05 8.40
N SER A 4 13.96 27.24 7.31
CA SER A 4 13.48 26.85 5.97
C SER A 4 13.33 25.32 5.87
N ALA A 5 12.50 24.85 4.93
CA ALA A 5 12.34 23.41 4.67
C ALA A 5 13.68 22.71 4.36
N LEU A 6 14.59 23.39 3.65
CA LEU A 6 15.94 22.89 3.37
C LEU A 6 16.78 22.76 4.64
N ALA A 7 16.70 23.73 5.55
CA ALA A 7 17.40 23.66 6.83
C ALA A 7 16.86 22.52 7.71
N VAL A 8 15.54 22.29 7.70
CA VAL A 8 14.91 21.16 8.39
C VAL A 8 15.38 19.84 7.79
N LEU A 9 15.33 19.69 6.46
CA LEU A 9 15.77 18.48 5.76
C LEU A 9 17.25 18.15 6.04
N ALA A 10 18.13 19.16 6.04
CA ALA A 10 19.54 18.97 6.37
C ALA A 10 19.75 18.44 7.79
N ARG A 11 19.01 18.98 8.76
CA ARG A 11 19.06 18.52 10.16
C ARG A 11 18.54 17.10 10.32
N LEU A 12 17.43 16.76 9.66
CA LEU A 12 16.87 15.41 9.67
C LEU A 12 17.85 14.39 9.07
N ARG A 13 18.48 14.72 7.94
CA ARG A 13 19.49 13.85 7.31
C ARG A 13 20.74 13.69 8.17
N ALA A 14 21.20 14.76 8.83
CA ALA A 14 22.35 14.68 9.72
C ALA A 14 22.10 13.78 10.94
N HIS A 15 20.86 13.75 11.45
CA HIS A 15 20.50 12.97 12.63
C HIS A 15 20.09 11.52 12.31
N TYR A 16 19.25 11.31 11.29
CA TYR A 16 18.69 10.00 10.94
C TYR A 16 19.40 9.32 9.76
N GLY A 17 20.29 10.02 9.06
CA GLY A 17 20.87 9.56 7.80
C GLY A 17 19.97 9.79 6.59
N ALA A 18 20.43 9.35 5.41
CA ALA A 18 19.59 9.29 4.23
C ALA A 18 18.57 8.14 4.39
N PRO A 19 17.29 8.35 4.03
CA PRO A 19 16.32 7.26 4.05
C PRO A 19 16.78 6.13 3.12
N ALA A 20 16.65 4.89 3.58
CA ALA A 20 16.92 3.74 2.74
C ALA A 20 15.94 3.73 1.54
N PRO A 21 16.36 3.29 0.36
CA PRO A 21 15.44 3.09 -0.76
C PRO A 21 14.35 2.08 -0.37
N HIS A 22 13.09 2.43 -0.67
CA HIS A 22 11.97 1.52 -0.49
C HIS A 22 12.08 0.35 -1.46
N ARG A 23 11.66 -0.84 -1.01
CA ARG A 23 12.02 -2.13 -1.62
C ARG A 23 10.95 -2.77 -2.48
N SER A 24 9.69 -2.32 -2.46
CA SER A 24 8.62 -3.01 -3.19
C SER A 24 8.51 -2.49 -4.62
N GLU A 25 9.11 -3.18 -5.59
CA GLU A 25 8.88 -2.87 -7.00
C GLU A 25 7.48 -3.29 -7.48
N ASP A 26 6.72 -4.09 -6.72
CA ASP A 26 5.36 -4.49 -7.03
C ASP A 26 4.34 -3.49 -6.42
N PRO A 27 3.63 -2.69 -7.24
CA PRO A 27 2.69 -1.69 -6.75
C PRO A 27 1.41 -2.32 -6.16
N LEU A 28 1.04 -3.53 -6.57
CA LEU A 28 -0.09 -4.25 -5.98
C LEU A 28 0.27 -4.77 -4.59
N ALA A 29 1.48 -5.31 -4.43
CA ALA A 29 2.00 -5.67 -3.11
C ALA A 29 2.08 -4.45 -2.18
N GLU A 30 2.55 -3.31 -2.68
CA GLU A 30 2.63 -2.06 -1.91
C GLU A 30 1.24 -1.57 -1.49
N LEU A 31 0.24 -1.65 -2.37
CA LEU A 31 -1.14 -1.31 -2.04
C LEU A 31 -1.65 -2.13 -0.86
N VAL A 32 -1.50 -3.46 -0.93
CA VAL A 32 -1.97 -4.36 0.14
C VAL A 32 -1.20 -4.11 1.44
N GLN A 33 0.12 -3.96 1.39
CA GLN A 33 0.93 -3.63 2.57
C GLN A 33 0.52 -2.29 3.20
N THR A 34 0.21 -1.29 2.39
CA THR A 34 -0.25 0.02 2.88
C THR A 34 -1.64 -0.07 3.53
N ILE A 35 -2.55 -0.90 3.02
CA ILE A 35 -3.82 -1.17 3.70
C ILE A 35 -3.57 -1.85 5.05
N LEU A 36 -2.64 -2.80 5.09
CA LEU A 36 -2.29 -3.52 6.31
C LEU A 36 -1.60 -2.64 7.36
N SER A 37 -0.86 -1.61 6.97
CA SER A 37 -0.16 -0.68 7.87
C SER A 37 -1.07 0.34 8.57
N GLN A 38 -2.30 0.49 8.11
CA GLN A 38 -3.27 1.39 8.76
C GLN A 38 -3.50 0.96 10.22
N HIS A 39 -3.27 1.88 11.17
CA HIS A 39 -3.48 1.67 12.61
C HIS A 39 -2.73 0.45 13.20
N THR A 40 -1.50 0.19 12.75
CA THR A 40 -0.65 -0.85 13.35
C THR A 40 0.83 -0.50 13.22
N SER A 41 1.71 -1.34 13.74
CA SER A 41 3.17 -1.18 13.61
C SER A 41 3.70 -1.87 12.36
N ASP A 42 4.83 -1.39 11.83
CA ASP A 42 5.50 -2.01 10.67
C ASP A 42 5.80 -3.50 10.89
N VAL A 43 6.16 -3.88 12.12
CA VAL A 43 6.39 -5.29 12.49
C VAL A 43 5.11 -6.11 12.32
N ASN A 44 3.95 -5.58 12.72
CA ASN A 44 2.67 -6.26 12.57
C ASN A 44 2.20 -6.26 11.11
N THR A 45 2.48 -5.20 10.35
CA THR A 45 2.24 -5.15 8.91
C THR A 45 2.99 -6.25 8.18
N ALA A 46 4.31 -6.37 8.44
CA ALA A 46 5.14 -7.39 7.82
C ALA A 46 4.66 -8.81 8.16
N ARG A 47 4.32 -9.05 9.44
CA ARG A 47 3.76 -10.34 9.88
C ARG A 47 2.42 -10.67 9.23
N ALA A 48 1.50 -9.70 9.18
CA ALA A 48 0.20 -9.87 8.56
C ALA A 48 0.31 -10.13 7.05
N TYR A 49 1.18 -9.40 6.36
CA TYR A 49 1.44 -9.61 4.94
C TYR A 49 2.03 -11.00 4.66
N ALA A 50 3.06 -11.39 5.41
CA ALA A 50 3.67 -12.71 5.27
C ALA A 50 2.65 -13.83 5.54
N SER A 51 1.83 -13.69 6.59
CA SER A 51 0.76 -14.64 6.92
C SER A 51 -0.31 -14.71 5.82
N LEU A 52 -0.72 -13.59 5.24
CA LEU A 52 -1.68 -13.56 4.13
C LEU A 52 -1.16 -14.33 2.92
N ARG A 53 0.08 -14.05 2.50
CA ARG A 53 0.71 -14.71 1.35
C ARG A 53 0.95 -16.19 1.60
N ALA A 54 1.31 -16.60 2.82
CA ALA A 54 1.55 -17.99 3.17
C ALA A 54 0.26 -18.82 3.30
N ASN A 55 -0.78 -18.27 3.92
CA ASN A 55 -2.00 -19.02 4.26
C ASN A 55 -3.13 -18.92 3.23
N VAL A 56 -3.12 -17.88 2.38
CA VAL A 56 -4.16 -17.68 1.36
C VAL A 56 -3.60 -17.82 -0.05
N GLY A 57 -2.37 -17.33 -0.31
CA GLY A 57 -1.63 -17.63 -1.54
C GLY A 57 -1.47 -16.47 -2.52
N SER A 58 -1.81 -16.72 -3.80
CA SER A 58 -1.68 -15.73 -4.88
C SER A 58 -2.71 -14.61 -4.77
N TRP A 59 -2.55 -13.55 -5.56
CA TRP A 59 -3.52 -12.45 -5.60
C TRP A 59 -4.91 -12.92 -6.04
N GLU A 60 -4.98 -13.86 -7.00
CA GLU A 60 -6.22 -14.48 -7.44
C GLU A 60 -6.86 -15.29 -6.32
N ALA A 61 -6.05 -16.08 -5.59
CA ALA A 61 -6.53 -16.84 -4.44
C ALA A 61 -7.08 -15.91 -3.36
N ILE A 62 -6.38 -14.82 -3.04
CA ILE A 62 -6.83 -13.81 -2.06
C ILE A 62 -8.13 -13.14 -2.53
N ARG A 63 -8.24 -12.76 -3.80
CA ARG A 63 -9.47 -12.16 -4.36
C ARG A 63 -10.66 -13.12 -4.25
N GLN A 64 -10.46 -14.40 -4.52
CA GLN A 64 -11.52 -15.41 -4.52
C GLN A 64 -11.85 -15.97 -3.13
N ALA A 65 -10.90 -15.95 -2.19
CA ALA A 65 -11.07 -16.47 -0.85
C ALA A 65 -12.22 -15.80 -0.07
N PRO A 66 -12.94 -16.52 0.81
CA PRO A 66 -13.89 -15.91 1.73
C PRO A 66 -13.23 -14.79 2.54
N THR A 67 -13.95 -13.68 2.76
CA THR A 67 -13.41 -12.52 3.49
C THR A 67 -12.94 -12.90 4.90
N ALA A 68 -13.66 -13.82 5.56
CA ALA A 68 -13.27 -14.36 6.88
C ALA A 68 -11.90 -15.05 6.86
N GLN A 69 -11.57 -15.80 5.80
CA GLN A 69 -10.26 -16.44 5.67
C GLN A 69 -9.14 -15.40 5.55
N ILE A 70 -9.38 -14.30 4.84
CA ILE A 70 -8.44 -13.18 4.75
C ILE A 70 -8.29 -12.53 6.14
N ALA A 71 -9.40 -12.28 6.84
CA ALA A 71 -9.41 -11.68 8.17
C ALA A 71 -8.60 -12.51 9.19
N ASP A 72 -8.82 -13.83 9.21
CA ASP A 72 -8.07 -14.76 10.05
C ASP A 72 -6.56 -14.70 9.75
N ALA A 73 -6.19 -14.70 8.46
CA ALA A 73 -4.79 -14.65 8.04
C ALA A 73 -4.09 -13.35 8.46
N ILE A 74 -4.81 -12.22 8.49
CA ILE A 74 -4.23 -10.89 8.81
C ILE A 74 -4.48 -10.44 10.24
N ARG A 75 -5.02 -11.30 11.12
CA ARG A 75 -5.42 -10.96 12.49
C ARG A 75 -4.35 -10.21 13.30
N LEU A 76 -3.09 -10.57 13.11
CA LEU A 76 -1.93 -9.92 13.76
C LEU A 76 -1.74 -8.44 13.38
N GLY A 77 -2.29 -8.02 12.24
CA GLY A 77 -2.22 -6.65 11.75
C GLY A 77 -3.23 -5.70 12.43
N GLY A 78 -4.17 -6.22 13.23
CA GLY A 78 -5.25 -5.45 13.86
C GLY A 78 -6.30 -4.96 12.87
N LEU A 79 -7.54 -4.74 13.35
CA LEU A 79 -8.69 -4.34 12.53
C LEU A 79 -8.94 -5.26 11.31
N ALA A 80 -8.71 -6.57 11.47
CA ALA A 80 -8.79 -7.53 10.37
C ALA A 80 -10.15 -7.52 9.66
N GLU A 81 -11.25 -7.46 10.42
CA GLU A 81 -12.62 -7.38 9.88
C GLU A 81 -12.88 -6.13 9.02
N VAL A 82 -12.09 -5.06 9.21
CA VAL A 82 -12.17 -3.85 8.40
C VAL A 82 -11.22 -3.91 7.20
N LYS A 83 -10.02 -4.47 7.39
CA LYS A 83 -8.97 -4.51 6.36
C LYS A 83 -9.21 -5.61 5.31
N ALA A 84 -9.69 -6.77 5.72
CA ALA A 84 -9.98 -7.90 4.83
C ALA A 84 -10.96 -7.55 3.71
N PRO A 85 -12.15 -6.97 3.97
CA PRO A 85 -13.05 -6.57 2.89
C PRO A 85 -12.43 -5.49 1.99
N ARG A 86 -11.65 -4.54 2.52
CA ARG A 86 -10.96 -3.52 1.71
C ARG A 86 -9.96 -4.12 0.73
N ILE A 87 -9.13 -5.05 1.20
CA ILE A 87 -8.17 -5.77 0.34
C ILE A 87 -8.93 -6.50 -0.77
N LYS A 88 -9.97 -7.25 -0.41
CA LYS A 88 -10.77 -8.01 -1.38
C LYS A 88 -11.45 -7.10 -2.40
N THR A 89 -12.08 -6.01 -1.97
CA THR A 89 -12.72 -5.02 -2.85
C THR A 89 -11.71 -4.37 -3.79
N ALA A 90 -10.53 -3.97 -3.30
CA ALA A 90 -9.50 -3.39 -4.15
C ALA A 90 -9.03 -4.37 -5.25
N LEU A 91 -8.77 -5.64 -4.88
CA LEU A 91 -8.39 -6.68 -5.85
C LEU A 91 -9.52 -6.95 -6.86
N GLU A 92 -10.77 -6.96 -6.42
CA GLU A 92 -11.91 -7.16 -7.31
C GLU A 92 -12.07 -6.00 -8.30
N SER A 93 -11.98 -4.74 -7.84
CA SER A 93 -12.03 -3.57 -8.72
C SER A 93 -10.95 -3.61 -9.81
N ILE A 94 -9.70 -3.90 -9.42
CA ILE A 94 -8.58 -4.00 -10.37
C ILE A 94 -8.84 -5.11 -11.39
N TRP A 95 -9.30 -6.28 -10.94
CA TRP A 95 -9.62 -7.39 -11.83
C TRP A 95 -10.74 -7.07 -12.80
N GLN A 96 -11.82 -6.43 -12.35
CA GLN A 96 -12.96 -6.08 -13.20
C GLN A 96 -12.60 -5.03 -14.25
N GLU A 97 -11.74 -4.07 -13.91
CA GLU A 97 -11.34 -2.99 -14.82
C GLU A 97 -10.28 -3.43 -15.84
N HIS A 98 -9.34 -4.31 -15.45
CA HIS A 98 -8.16 -4.62 -16.27
C HIS A 98 -8.05 -6.09 -16.70
N GLY A 99 -8.86 -6.99 -16.13
CA GLY A 99 -8.77 -8.43 -16.38
C GLY A 99 -7.48 -9.08 -15.84
N ALA A 100 -6.68 -8.34 -15.06
CA ALA A 100 -5.42 -8.79 -14.50
C ALA A 100 -5.15 -8.12 -13.15
N LEU A 101 -4.54 -8.85 -12.20
CA LEU A 101 -4.13 -8.32 -10.90
C LEU A 101 -2.74 -7.69 -11.00
N SER A 102 -2.64 -6.55 -11.68
CA SER A 102 -1.43 -5.72 -11.74
C SER A 102 -1.78 -4.23 -11.75
N LEU A 103 -0.90 -3.45 -11.16
CA LEU A 103 -0.94 -1.98 -11.16
C LEU A 103 0.24 -1.37 -11.92
N ASP A 104 0.99 -2.16 -12.71
CA ASP A 104 2.18 -1.68 -13.42
C ASP A 104 1.87 -0.61 -14.47
N PHE A 105 0.64 -0.57 -15.00
CA PHE A 105 0.22 0.48 -15.93
C PHE A 105 0.32 1.89 -15.30
N LEU A 106 0.25 2.00 -13.97
CA LEU A 106 0.45 3.26 -13.26
C LEU A 106 1.85 3.85 -13.45
N ARG A 107 2.85 3.05 -13.86
CA ARG A 107 4.19 3.56 -14.20
C ARG A 107 4.13 4.59 -15.32
N ALA A 108 3.26 4.39 -16.30
CA ALA A 108 3.10 5.28 -17.45
C ALA A 108 2.28 6.54 -17.15
N LEU A 109 1.53 6.58 -16.05
CA LEU A 109 0.71 7.73 -15.67
C LEU A 109 1.51 8.79 -14.92
N ASP A 110 1.08 10.04 -14.95
CA ASP A 110 1.58 11.06 -14.03
C ASP A 110 1.05 10.84 -12.59
N VAL A 111 1.54 11.64 -11.64
CA VAL A 111 1.16 11.54 -10.22
C VAL A 111 -0.34 11.78 -10.00
N GLU A 112 -0.93 12.73 -10.72
CA GLU A 112 -2.32 13.13 -10.52
C GLU A 112 -3.27 12.06 -11.06
N ALA A 113 -3.03 11.58 -12.28
CA ALA A 113 -3.77 10.49 -12.89
C ALA A 113 -3.63 9.19 -12.08
N GLY A 114 -2.41 8.87 -11.62
CA GLY A 114 -2.18 7.71 -10.77
C GLY A 114 -2.90 7.81 -9.42
N ARG A 115 -2.87 8.99 -8.77
CA ARG A 115 -3.59 9.23 -7.51
C ARG A 115 -5.09 9.09 -7.72
N ARG A 116 -5.63 9.72 -8.77
CA ARG A 116 -7.05 9.69 -9.11
C ARG A 116 -7.53 8.26 -9.31
N TYR A 117 -6.80 7.45 -10.06
CA TYR A 117 -7.10 6.01 -10.20
C TYR A 117 -7.06 5.30 -8.86
N LEU A 118 -5.96 5.39 -8.11
CA LEU A 118 -5.81 4.65 -6.85
C LEU A 118 -6.92 5.00 -5.86
N THR A 119 -7.39 6.24 -5.81
CA THR A 119 -8.49 6.67 -4.94
C THR A 119 -9.87 6.18 -5.37
N THR A 120 -10.05 5.61 -6.56
CA THR A 120 -11.30 4.92 -6.92
C THR A 120 -11.40 3.54 -6.25
N LEU A 121 -10.27 2.96 -5.85
CA LEU A 121 -10.23 1.67 -5.19
C LEU A 121 -10.80 1.78 -3.78
N GLY A 122 -11.83 0.99 -3.48
CA GLY A 122 -12.50 1.02 -2.18
C GLY A 122 -11.55 0.82 -0.99
N GLY A 123 -11.52 1.78 -0.07
CA GLY A 123 -10.62 1.75 1.10
C GLY A 123 -9.23 2.36 0.87
N VAL A 124 -8.98 2.95 -0.30
CA VAL A 124 -7.75 3.66 -0.64
C VAL A 124 -7.99 5.17 -0.59
N GLY A 125 -7.44 5.83 0.44
CA GLY A 125 -7.45 7.29 0.55
C GLY A 125 -6.21 7.95 -0.08
N PRO A 126 -6.15 9.30 -0.10
CA PRO A 126 -5.04 10.07 -0.67
C PRO A 126 -3.66 9.65 -0.14
N LYS A 127 -3.55 9.44 1.18
CA LYS A 127 -2.32 8.97 1.83
C LYS A 127 -1.87 7.60 1.31
N THR A 128 -2.80 6.64 1.21
CA THR A 128 -2.51 5.30 0.70
C THR A 128 -2.07 5.36 -0.75
N ALA A 129 -2.77 6.15 -1.57
CA ALA A 129 -2.41 6.35 -2.97
C ALA A 129 -1.00 6.95 -3.10
N ALA A 130 -0.66 7.95 -2.29
CA ALA A 130 0.66 8.56 -2.27
C ALA A 130 1.77 7.54 -1.91
N CYS A 131 1.54 6.65 -0.91
CA CYS A 131 2.50 5.60 -0.58
C CYS A 131 2.79 4.66 -1.77
N VAL A 132 1.75 4.20 -2.49
CA VAL A 132 1.95 3.33 -3.67
C VAL A 132 2.73 4.04 -4.77
N LEU A 133 2.37 5.30 -5.07
CA LEU A 133 3.05 6.11 -6.07
C LEU A 133 4.52 6.38 -5.70
N LEU A 134 4.79 6.64 -4.42
CA LEU A 134 6.13 6.96 -3.94
C LEU A 134 7.01 5.71 -3.82
N PHE A 135 6.53 4.69 -3.11
CA PHE A 135 7.37 3.57 -2.67
C PHE A 135 7.49 2.44 -3.69
N ALA A 136 6.51 2.27 -4.59
CA ALA A 136 6.58 1.24 -5.63
C ALA A 136 6.78 1.78 -7.05
N LEU A 137 6.40 3.03 -7.29
CA LEU A 137 6.44 3.63 -8.62
C LEU A 137 7.48 4.76 -8.74
N ASN A 138 8.20 5.08 -7.66
CA ASN A 138 9.24 6.12 -7.60
C ASN A 138 8.77 7.49 -8.12
N LYS A 139 7.48 7.81 -7.92
CA LYS A 139 6.92 9.11 -8.31
C LYS A 139 6.99 10.09 -7.14
N PRO A 140 7.16 11.41 -7.39
CA PRO A 140 7.28 12.42 -6.34
C PRO A 140 5.91 12.73 -5.69
N ALA A 141 5.32 11.73 -5.02
CA ALA A 141 4.03 11.80 -4.37
C ALA A 141 4.21 11.77 -2.84
N LEU A 142 4.49 12.93 -2.24
CA LEU A 142 4.60 13.02 -0.78
C LEU A 142 3.23 12.68 -0.15
N PRO A 143 3.16 11.74 0.80
CA PRO A 143 1.93 11.46 1.53
C PRO A 143 1.53 12.65 2.41
N ASP A 144 0.27 13.06 2.26
CA ASP A 144 -0.41 14.12 2.99
C ASP A 144 -1.17 13.62 4.24
#